data_AF-A0A7J5V7M2-F1
#
_entry.id   AF-A0A7J5V7M2-F1
#
_cell.length_a   1.000
_cell.length_b   1.000
_cell.length_c   1.000
_cell.angle_alpha   90.00
_cell.angle_beta   90.00
_cell.angle_gamma   90.00
#
_symmetry.space_group_name_H-M   'P 1'
#
loop_
_entity.id
_entity.type
_entity.pdbx_description
1 polymer ?
#
loop_
_entity_poly.entity_id
_entity_poly.type
_entity_poly.pdbx_seq_one_letter_code
_entity_poly.pdbx_strand_id
1 'polypeptide(L)'
;MGETKSEQALLKEFAEFIDAKPTAPGEPADEAILRMVGKDLRPARWKVYTKFTLVEVTAGLLTLTICPQFGLGFGRHNQFLHALHLATSPAVFYLLCGLIFVTLGAALGGLVLKRDEIRSFCNNDNLYFAGYSILAYLTLVVLGVEVFVFSSLTWMLGAMLGNLFGFGAVIRLRQAMIR
;
A
#
# COMPACT_ATOMS: atom_id res chain seq x y z
N MET A 1 -48.37 21.65 -28.04
CA MET A 1 -49.71 21.21 -27.62
C MET A 1 -49.66 19.69 -27.60
N GLY A 2 -49.56 19.07 -26.43
CA GLY A 2 -49.50 17.61 -26.33
C GLY A 2 -50.88 17.03 -26.55
N GLU A 3 -51.02 16.08 -27.46
CA GLU A 3 -52.26 15.31 -27.62
C GLU A 3 -52.61 14.64 -26.30
N THR A 4 -53.73 15.03 -25.71
CA THR A 4 -54.33 14.33 -24.58
C THR A 4 -54.80 12.95 -25.07
N LYS A 5 -54.03 11.91 -24.71
CA LYS A 5 -54.41 10.51 -24.92
C LYS A 5 -55.80 10.26 -24.31
N SER A 6 -56.64 9.50 -25.02
CA SER A 6 -57.94 9.10 -24.49
C SER A 6 -57.78 8.18 -23.27
N GLU A 7 -58.75 8.19 -22.36
CA GLU A 7 -58.75 7.37 -21.15
C GLU A 7 -58.62 5.87 -21.46
N GLN A 8 -59.24 5.41 -22.55
CA GLN A 8 -59.11 4.04 -23.04
C GLN A 8 -57.70 3.68 -23.50
N ALA A 9 -56.98 4.62 -24.13
CA ALA A 9 -55.59 4.41 -24.53
C ALA A 9 -54.68 4.27 -23.30
N LEU A 10 -54.96 5.06 -22.26
CA LEU A 10 -54.22 5.04 -20.99
C LEU A 10 -54.44 3.73 -20.22
N LEU A 11 -55.68 3.23 -20.17
CA LEU A 11 -56.01 1.93 -19.58
C LEU A 11 -55.36 0.76 -20.33
N LYS A 12 -55.31 0.83 -21.66
CA LYS A 12 -54.64 -0.19 -22.49
C LYS A 12 -53.14 -0.23 -22.24
N GLU A 13 -52.48 0.93 -22.21
CA GLU A 13 -51.03 1.05 -21.96
C GLU A 13 -50.68 0.59 -20.53
N PHE A 14 -51.56 0.87 -19.56
CA PHE A 14 -51.42 0.35 -18.20
C PHE A 14 -51.58 -1.17 -18.12
N ALA A 15 -52.57 -1.75 -18.81
CA ALA A 15 -52.75 -3.19 -18.88
C ALA A 15 -51.55 -3.88 -19.57
N GLU A 16 -51.06 -3.31 -20.66
CA GLU A 16 -49.84 -3.78 -21.35
C GLU A 16 -48.60 -3.70 -20.46
N PHE A 17 -48.49 -2.68 -19.61
CA PHE A 17 -47.41 -2.56 -18.63
C PHE A 17 -47.50 -3.62 -17.52
N ILE A 18 -48.70 -3.90 -17.01
CA ILE A 18 -48.93 -4.94 -15.99
C ILE A 18 -48.63 -6.35 -16.55
N ASP A 19 -49.03 -6.60 -17.80
CA ASP A 19 -48.81 -7.89 -18.48
C ASP A 19 -47.40 -8.03 -19.07
N ALA A 20 -46.63 -6.95 -19.14
CA ALA A 20 -45.26 -6.99 -19.61
C ALA A 20 -44.44 -7.90 -18.69
N LYS A 21 -43.82 -8.94 -19.26
CA LYS A 21 -42.90 -9.79 -18.51
C LYS A 21 -41.76 -8.92 -17.94
N PRO A 22 -41.42 -9.08 -16.65
CA PRO A 22 -40.27 -8.39 -16.07
C PRO A 22 -39.02 -8.67 -16.93
N THR A 23 -38.47 -7.63 -17.54
CA THR A 23 -37.18 -7.67 -18.23
C THR A 23 -36.05 -7.55 -17.22
N ALA A 24 -36.11 -8.37 -16.16
CA ALA A 24 -34.95 -8.53 -15.31
C ALA A 24 -33.79 -9.06 -16.19
N PRO A 25 -32.56 -8.57 -15.98
CA PRO A 25 -31.40 -9.22 -16.58
C PRO A 25 -31.48 -10.71 -16.28
N GLY A 26 -31.24 -11.57 -17.28
CA GLY A 26 -31.25 -13.01 -17.04
C GLY A 26 -30.17 -13.40 -16.01
N GLU A 27 -30.33 -14.55 -15.37
CA GLU A 27 -29.34 -15.10 -14.41
C GLU A 27 -27.88 -14.99 -14.88
N PRO A 28 -27.53 -15.18 -16.18
CA PRO A 28 -26.15 -15.01 -16.65
C PRO A 28 -25.60 -13.58 -16.50
N ALA A 29 -26.46 -12.57 -16.64
CA ALA A 29 -26.07 -11.16 -16.49
C ALA A 29 -25.84 -10.83 -15.00
N ASP A 30 -26.71 -11.33 -14.12
CA ASP A 30 -26.56 -11.16 -12.67
C ASP A 30 -25.28 -11.84 -12.18
N GLU A 31 -25.02 -13.08 -12.60
CA GLU A 31 -23.78 -13.80 -12.25
C GLU A 31 -22.55 -13.07 -12.79
N ALA A 32 -22.61 -12.54 -14.02
CA ALA A 32 -21.51 -11.77 -14.60
C ALA A 32 -21.21 -10.50 -13.79
N ILE A 33 -22.25 -9.77 -13.35
CA ILE A 33 -22.11 -8.57 -12.52
C ILE A 33 -21.53 -8.93 -11.15
N LEU A 34 -22.07 -9.96 -10.48
CA LEU A 34 -21.59 -10.39 -9.17
C LEU A 34 -20.13 -10.86 -9.23
N ARG A 35 -19.74 -11.58 -10.29
CA ARG A 35 -18.35 -12.00 -10.51
C ARG A 35 -17.43 -10.80 -10.75
N MET A 36 -17.89 -9.80 -11.52
CA MET A 36 -17.14 -8.57 -11.76
C MET A 36 -16.91 -7.79 -10.46
N VAL A 37 -17.99 -7.53 -9.72
CA VAL A 37 -17.94 -6.83 -8.41
C VAL A 37 -17.08 -7.60 -7.41
N GLY A 38 -17.23 -8.93 -7.35
CA GLY A 38 -16.44 -9.78 -6.45
C GLY A 38 -14.94 -9.72 -6.73
N LYS A 39 -14.54 -9.63 -8.01
CA LYS A 39 -13.13 -9.46 -8.41
C LYS A 39 -12.58 -8.10 -8.00
N ASP A 40 -13.38 -7.05 -8.14
CA ASP A 40 -12.98 -5.68 -7.78
C ASP A 40 -12.89 -5.50 -6.25
N LEU A 41 -13.74 -6.19 -5.49
CA LEU A 41 -13.72 -6.15 -4.02
C LEU A 41 -12.61 -7.01 -3.40
N ARG A 42 -12.01 -7.93 -4.15
CA ARG A 42 -10.99 -8.88 -3.65
C ARG A 42 -9.77 -8.89 -4.56
N PRO A 43 -8.96 -7.80 -4.57
CA PRO A 43 -7.76 -7.76 -5.36
C PRO A 43 -6.80 -8.89 -4.96
N ALA A 44 -6.17 -9.51 -5.95
CA ALA A 44 -5.21 -10.58 -5.72
C ALA A 44 -4.02 -10.05 -4.89
N ARG A 45 -3.75 -10.68 -3.74
CA ARG A 45 -2.75 -10.21 -2.75
C ARG A 45 -1.37 -9.98 -3.35
N TRP A 46 -0.92 -10.87 -4.25
CA TRP A 46 0.38 -10.73 -4.89
C TRP A 46 0.50 -9.41 -5.67
N LYS A 47 -0.56 -8.95 -6.34
CA LYS A 47 -0.57 -7.65 -7.05
C LYS A 47 -0.42 -6.49 -6.07
N VAL A 48 -1.11 -6.57 -4.94
CA VAL A 48 -1.03 -5.56 -3.88
C VAL A 48 0.38 -5.51 -3.29
N TYR A 49 0.97 -6.66 -2.99
CA TYR A 49 2.35 -6.76 -2.49
C TYR A 49 3.36 -6.26 -3.51
N THR A 50 3.26 -6.63 -4.78
CA THR A 50 4.14 -6.11 -5.83
C THR A 50 4.04 -4.60 -5.94
N LYS A 51 2.82 -4.05 -5.95
CA LYS A 51 2.60 -2.60 -5.98
C LYS A 51 3.23 -1.90 -4.77
N PHE A 52 3.03 -2.43 -3.56
CA PHE A 52 3.63 -1.88 -2.35
C PHE A 52 5.16 -1.98 -2.37
N THR A 53 5.73 -3.12 -2.77
CA THR A 53 7.18 -3.31 -2.92
C THR A 53 7.78 -2.31 -3.89
N LEU A 54 7.11 -2.01 -5.01
CA LEU A 54 7.60 -1.02 -5.96
C LEU A 54 7.66 0.39 -5.35
N VAL A 55 6.66 0.76 -4.54
CA VAL A 55 6.66 2.04 -3.82
C VAL A 55 7.80 2.08 -2.81
N GLU A 56 7.95 1.02 -2.01
CA GLU A 56 9.02 0.87 -1.02
C GLU A 56 10.42 0.95 -1.64
N VAL A 57 10.68 0.19 -2.71
CA VAL A 57 11.96 0.21 -3.42
C VAL A 57 12.24 1.59 -4.01
N THR A 58 11.24 2.23 -4.61
CA THR A 58 11.41 3.58 -5.18
C THR A 58 11.73 4.59 -4.08
N ALA A 59 11.01 4.56 -2.97
CA ALA A 59 11.27 5.43 -1.82
C ALA A 59 12.65 5.16 -1.22
N GLY A 60 13.02 3.88 -1.04
CA GLY A 60 14.33 3.48 -0.56
C GLY A 60 15.46 4.03 -1.45
N LEU A 61 15.36 3.86 -2.77
CA LEU A 61 16.31 4.42 -3.73
C LEU A 61 16.43 5.94 -3.62
N LEU A 62 15.30 6.65 -3.43
CA LEU A 62 15.32 8.09 -3.19
C LEU A 62 16.03 8.44 -1.87
N THR A 63 15.75 7.71 -0.79
CA THR A 63 16.43 7.98 0.50
C THR A 63 17.95 7.73 0.43
N LEU A 64 18.42 6.81 -0.40
CA LEU A 64 19.86 6.57 -0.64
C LEU A 64 20.59 7.76 -1.30
N THR A 65 19.85 8.70 -1.90
CA THR A 65 20.44 9.95 -2.40
C THR A 65 20.76 10.93 -1.27
N ILE A 66 20.05 10.82 -0.13
CA ILE A 66 20.16 11.70 1.03
C ILE A 66 21.04 11.06 2.12
N CYS A 67 20.80 9.79 2.40
CA CYS A 67 21.40 9.03 3.49
C CYS A 67 21.91 7.68 2.95
N PRO A 68 23.21 7.59 2.59
CA PRO A 68 23.82 6.33 2.25
C PRO A 68 23.62 5.31 3.37
N GLN A 69 23.14 4.11 3.03
CA GLN A 69 22.95 3.01 3.97
C GLN A 69 24.07 2.00 3.76
N PHE A 70 24.80 1.63 4.82
CA PHE A 70 25.89 0.63 4.75
C PHE A 70 26.99 0.95 3.72
N GLY A 71 27.28 2.24 3.52
CA GLY A 71 28.21 2.72 2.50
C GLY A 71 27.63 2.73 1.08
N LEU A 72 26.40 2.23 0.87
CA LEU A 72 25.70 2.29 -0.41
C LEU A 72 24.88 3.58 -0.49
N GLY A 73 25.16 4.43 -1.46
CA GLY A 73 24.43 5.66 -1.69
C GLY A 73 24.90 6.39 -2.94
N PHE A 74 24.07 7.31 -3.42
CA PHE A 74 24.35 8.10 -4.63
C PHE A 74 24.79 9.54 -4.29
N GLY A 75 24.71 9.93 -3.03
CA GLY A 75 25.03 11.27 -2.52
C GLY A 75 26.44 11.40 -1.94
N ARG A 76 26.85 12.65 -1.65
CA ARG A 76 28.12 12.94 -0.94
C ARG A 76 28.00 12.60 0.55
N HIS A 77 29.15 12.35 1.20
CA HIS A 77 29.21 12.17 2.66
C HIS A 77 28.52 13.33 3.39
N ASN A 78 27.51 12.99 4.18
CA ASN A 78 26.77 13.95 4.98
C ASN A 78 27.42 14.07 6.37
N GLN A 79 27.98 15.24 6.67
CA GLN A 79 28.69 15.50 7.93
C GLN A 79 27.78 15.36 9.16
N PHE A 80 26.49 15.71 9.04
CA PHE A 80 25.53 15.55 10.13
C PHE A 80 25.31 14.06 10.46
N LEU A 81 25.13 13.22 9.43
CA LEU A 81 24.95 11.78 9.63
C LEU A 81 26.21 11.13 10.22
N HIS A 82 27.40 11.59 9.80
CA HIS A 82 28.65 11.14 10.38
C HIS A 82 28.79 11.55 11.86
N ALA A 83 28.48 12.81 12.20
CA ALA A 83 28.47 13.27 13.58
C ALA A 83 27.45 12.52 14.45
N LEU A 84 26.27 12.23 13.90
CA LEU A 84 25.24 11.44 14.58
C LEU A 84 25.71 10.00 14.83
N HIS A 85 26.37 9.37 13.86
CA HIS A 85 26.96 8.04 14.02
C HIS A 85 28.02 7.99 15.12
N LEU A 86 28.86 9.03 15.24
CA LEU A 86 29.87 9.12 16.31
C LEU A 86 29.26 9.42 17.68
N ALA A 87 28.13 10.14 17.73
CA ALA A 87 27.48 10.55 18.98
C ALA A 87 26.51 9.50 19.55
N THR A 88 26.17 8.45 18.79
CA THR A 88 25.18 7.44 19.20
C THR A 88 25.79 6.05 19.23
N SER A 89 25.20 5.14 20.00
CA SER A 89 25.64 3.75 19.96
C SER A 89 25.31 3.13 18.59
N PRO A 90 26.16 2.23 18.05
CA PRO A 90 25.94 1.65 16.73
C PRO A 90 24.54 1.01 16.58
N ALA A 91 24.07 0.31 17.61
CA ALA A 91 22.75 -0.31 17.65
C ALA A 91 21.60 0.71 17.50
N VAL A 92 21.67 1.82 18.23
CA VAL A 92 20.64 2.87 18.15
C VAL A 92 20.68 3.56 16.79
N PHE A 93 21.88 3.83 16.27
CA PHE A 93 22.06 4.42 14.95
C PHE A 93 21.45 3.55 13.85
N TYR A 94 21.79 2.26 13.80
CA TYR A 94 21.24 1.35 12.79
C TYR A 94 19.73 1.16 12.91
N LEU A 95 19.20 1.08 14.14
CA LEU A 95 17.75 1.03 14.37
C LEU A 95 17.06 2.28 13.79
N LEU A 96 17.56 3.48 14.08
CA LEU A 96 16.97 4.72 13.56
C LEU A 96 17.10 4.81 12.03
N CYS A 97 18.23 4.38 11.47
CA CYS A 97 18.44 4.32 10.03
C CYS A 97 17.40 3.42 9.36
N GLY A 98 17.19 2.20 9.84
CA GLY A 98 16.17 1.29 9.30
C GLY A 98 14.76 1.85 9.43
N LEU A 99 14.46 2.45 10.59
CA LEU A 99 13.18 3.12 10.85
C LEU A 99 12.90 4.19 9.81
N ILE A 100 13.80 5.17 9.68
CA ILE A 100 13.60 6.32 8.80
C ILE A 100 13.59 5.88 7.33
N PHE A 101 14.49 4.96 6.95
CA PHE A 101 14.63 4.47 5.58
C PHE A 101 13.32 3.89 5.04
N VAL A 102 12.66 3.05 5.84
CA VAL A 102 11.43 2.35 5.43
C VAL A 102 10.17 3.18 5.66
N THR A 103 10.16 4.08 6.65
CA THR A 103 8.96 4.87 7.00
C THR A 103 8.39 5.64 5.81
N LEU A 104 9.25 6.22 4.96
CA LEU A 104 8.80 6.99 3.79
C LEU A 104 8.07 6.10 2.78
N GLY A 105 8.65 4.95 2.44
CA GLY A 105 8.05 3.98 1.52
C GLY A 105 6.72 3.45 2.05
N ALA A 106 6.68 3.13 3.35
CA ALA A 106 5.47 2.62 4.00
C ALA A 106 4.34 3.64 4.03
N ALA A 107 4.67 4.90 4.33
CA ALA A 107 3.71 6.00 4.29
C ALA A 107 3.18 6.25 2.87
N LEU A 108 4.07 6.32 1.87
CA LEU A 108 3.67 6.46 0.47
C LEU A 108 2.83 5.28 -0.01
N GLY A 109 3.17 4.06 0.38
CA GLY A 109 2.38 2.87 0.07
C GLY A 109 0.96 2.97 0.65
N GLY A 110 0.82 3.45 1.89
CA GLY A 110 -0.47 3.74 2.51
C GLY A 110 -1.30 4.80 1.77
N LEU A 111 -0.66 5.75 1.08
CA LEU A 111 -1.34 6.76 0.25
C LEU A 111 -1.72 6.23 -1.14
N VAL A 112 -0.86 5.42 -1.75
CA VAL A 112 -0.98 4.92 -3.14
C VAL A 112 -1.95 3.74 -3.25
N LEU A 113 -2.10 2.94 -2.19
CA LEU A 113 -3.03 1.81 -2.18
C LEU A 113 -4.50 2.27 -2.09
N LYS A 114 -5.36 1.57 -2.84
CA LYS A 114 -6.83 1.73 -2.79
C LYS A 114 -7.40 1.07 -1.54
N ARG A 115 -8.66 1.37 -1.21
CA ARG A 115 -9.31 0.92 0.03
C ARG A 115 -9.47 -0.61 0.09
N ASP A 116 -9.85 -1.21 -1.03
CA ASP A 116 -9.94 -2.66 -1.26
C ASP A 116 -8.56 -3.35 -1.16
N GLU A 117 -7.53 -2.72 -1.73
CA GLU A 117 -6.14 -3.19 -1.65
C GLU A 117 -5.64 -3.18 -0.19
N ILE A 118 -5.88 -2.09 0.56
CA ILE A 118 -5.52 -1.98 1.98
C ILE A 118 -6.21 -3.06 2.80
N ARG A 119 -7.52 -3.27 2.58
CA ARG A 119 -8.27 -4.32 3.29
C ARG A 119 -7.68 -5.71 3.01
N SER A 120 -7.25 -5.98 1.77
CA SER A 120 -6.60 -7.25 1.40
C SER A 120 -5.20 -7.39 2.02
N PHE A 121 -4.47 -6.28 2.14
CA PHE A 121 -3.11 -6.21 2.69
C PHE A 121 -3.05 -6.40 4.21
N CYS A 122 -3.91 -5.72 4.97
CA CYS A 122 -3.91 -5.73 6.44
C CYS A 122 -4.18 -7.11 7.08
N ASN A 123 -4.60 -8.12 6.33
CA ASN A 123 -4.84 -9.45 6.89
C ASN A 123 -3.55 -10.20 7.23
N ASN A 124 -2.39 -9.83 6.66
CA ASN A 124 -1.08 -10.47 6.88
C ASN A 124 0.09 -9.49 6.65
N ASP A 125 -0.11 -8.22 6.96
CA ASP A 125 0.86 -7.14 6.73
C ASP A 125 2.17 -7.35 7.50
N ASN A 126 2.12 -7.82 8.75
CA ASN A 126 3.30 -8.10 9.57
C ASN A 126 4.30 -9.06 8.92
N LEU A 127 3.82 -10.13 8.26
CA LEU A 127 4.67 -11.09 7.56
C LEU A 127 5.33 -10.46 6.34
N TYR A 128 4.59 -9.63 5.61
CA TYR A 128 5.15 -8.86 4.51
C TYR A 128 6.23 -7.88 5.00
N PHE A 129 5.95 -7.12 6.07
CA PHE A 129 6.91 -6.17 6.64
C PHE A 129 8.19 -6.83 7.13
N ALA A 130 8.09 -7.98 7.81
CA ALA A 130 9.24 -8.77 8.21
C ALA A 130 10.03 -9.26 7.00
N GLY A 131 9.36 -9.84 6.01
CA GLY A 131 9.99 -10.34 4.78
C GLY A 131 10.68 -9.24 3.99
N TYR A 132 10.03 -8.08 3.81
CA TYR A 132 10.63 -6.91 3.18
C TYR A 132 11.85 -6.41 3.95
N SER A 133 11.76 -6.28 5.28
CA SER A 133 12.87 -5.79 6.12
C SER A 133 14.09 -6.71 6.04
N ILE A 134 13.87 -8.04 6.05
CA ILE A 134 14.93 -9.04 5.84
C ILE A 134 15.55 -8.89 4.46
N LEU A 135 14.74 -8.86 3.40
CA LEU A 135 15.24 -8.79 2.01
C LEU A 135 15.98 -7.48 1.72
N ALA A 136 15.46 -6.35 2.22
CA ALA A 136 16.10 -5.05 2.09
C ALA A 136 17.44 -5.03 2.85
N TYR A 137 17.46 -5.53 4.08
CA TYR A 137 18.69 -5.68 4.86
C TYR A 137 19.72 -6.53 4.12
N LEU A 138 19.35 -7.75 3.68
CA LEU A 138 20.25 -8.64 2.96
C LEU A 138 20.79 -7.99 1.68
N THR A 139 19.94 -7.29 0.95
CA THR A 139 20.33 -6.58 -0.27
C THR A 139 21.35 -5.48 0.05
N LEU A 140 21.08 -4.67 1.06
CA LEU A 140 21.99 -3.62 1.51
C LEU A 140 23.31 -4.17 2.06
N VAL A 141 23.29 -5.31 2.73
CA VAL A 141 24.50 -5.97 3.24
C VAL A 141 25.34 -6.57 2.11
N VAL A 142 24.71 -7.24 1.15
CA VAL A 142 25.41 -7.88 0.03
C VAL A 142 26.02 -6.83 -0.91
N LEU A 143 25.34 -5.71 -1.11
CA LEU A 143 25.80 -4.63 -1.99
C LEU A 143 26.64 -3.56 -1.27
N GLY A 144 26.53 -3.48 0.05
CA GLY A 144 27.22 -2.51 0.89
C GLY A 144 28.68 -2.90 1.13
N VAL A 145 29.56 -1.90 1.20
CA VAL A 145 31.01 -2.07 1.39
C VAL A 145 31.43 -1.90 2.86
N GLU A 146 30.56 -1.34 3.71
CA GLU A 146 30.86 -0.99 5.10
C GLU A 146 29.78 -1.55 6.04
N VAL A 147 29.81 -2.85 6.30
CA VAL A 147 28.81 -3.55 7.13
C VAL A 147 29.44 -4.19 8.37
N PHE A 148 29.07 -3.68 9.54
CA PHE A 148 29.26 -4.40 10.81
C PHE A 148 28.04 -5.26 11.12
N VAL A 149 28.07 -6.51 10.64
CA VAL A 149 26.91 -7.44 10.57
C VAL A 149 26.13 -7.54 11.89
N PHE A 150 26.81 -7.63 13.04
CA PHE A 150 26.13 -7.79 14.33
C PHE A 150 25.38 -6.54 14.78
N SER A 151 25.96 -5.35 14.59
CA SER A 151 25.30 -4.09 14.96
C SER A 151 24.17 -3.76 13.99
N SER A 152 24.35 -4.11 12.72
CA SER A 152 23.38 -3.86 11.65
C SER A 152 22.12 -4.71 11.74
N LEU A 153 22.08 -5.79 12.53
CA LEU A 153 20.83 -6.56 12.77
C LEU A 153 19.72 -5.70 13.37
N THR A 154 20.07 -4.71 14.18
CA THR A 154 19.10 -3.76 14.76
C THR A 154 18.42 -2.88 13.71
N TRP A 155 19.04 -2.72 12.53
CA TRP A 155 18.44 -2.05 11.38
C TRP A 155 17.14 -2.73 10.93
N MET A 156 17.09 -4.07 10.94
CA MET A 156 15.89 -4.82 10.58
C MET A 156 14.72 -4.52 11.52
N LEU A 157 14.99 -4.38 12.82
CA LEU A 157 13.98 -3.99 13.81
C LEU A 157 13.46 -2.57 13.53
N GLY A 158 14.38 -1.64 13.24
CA GLY A 158 14.05 -0.31 12.77
C GLY A 158 13.13 -0.33 11.56
N ALA A 159 13.52 -1.04 10.50
CA ALA A 159 12.76 -1.19 9.26
C ALA A 159 11.37 -1.76 9.49
N MET A 160 11.23 -2.77 10.36
CA MET A 160 9.94 -3.34 10.72
C MET A 160 9.05 -2.32 11.45
N LEU A 161 9.61 -1.56 12.40
CA LEU A 161 8.89 -0.49 13.08
C LEU A 161 8.52 0.64 12.11
N GLY A 162 9.37 0.96 11.13
CA GLY A 162 9.12 1.99 10.12
C GLY A 162 7.94 1.64 9.23
N ASN A 163 7.88 0.38 8.81
CA ASN A 163 6.72 -0.20 8.13
C ASN A 163 5.44 -0.05 8.96
N LEU A 164 5.46 -0.53 10.20
CA LEU A 164 4.30 -0.51 11.10
C LEU A 164 3.79 0.90 11.36
N PHE A 165 4.69 1.82 11.73
CA PHE A 165 4.33 3.18 12.08
C PHE A 165 3.99 4.02 10.85
N GLY A 166 4.81 3.96 9.79
CA GLY A 166 4.59 4.73 8.56
C GLY A 166 3.28 4.34 7.89
N PHE A 167 3.08 3.04 7.63
CA PHE A 167 1.83 2.56 7.03
C PHE A 167 0.64 2.80 7.97
N GLY A 168 0.76 2.39 9.24
CA GLY A 168 -0.32 2.50 10.22
C GLY A 168 -0.77 3.95 10.48
N ALA A 169 0.15 4.91 10.53
CA ALA A 169 -0.19 6.33 10.69
C ALA A 169 -1.02 6.85 9.52
N VAL A 170 -0.61 6.56 8.29
CA VAL A 170 -1.33 6.99 7.09
C VAL A 170 -2.71 6.37 7.01
N ILE A 171 -2.86 5.08 7.30
CA ILE A 171 -4.17 4.42 7.28
C ILE A 171 -5.11 5.04 8.32
N ARG A 172 -4.63 5.32 9.54
CA ARG A 172 -5.43 5.98 10.59
C ARG A 172 -5.85 7.39 10.19
N LEU A 173 -4.95 8.17 9.60
CA LEU A 173 -5.26 9.52 9.10
C LEU A 173 -6.32 9.48 8.00
N ARG A 174 -6.20 8.54 7.05
CA ARG A 174 -7.21 8.36 5.99
C ARG A 174 -8.57 7.98 6.55
N GLN A 175 -8.62 7.13 7.56
CA GLN A 175 -9.88 6.75 8.22
C GLN A 175 -10.52 7.93 8.97
N ALA A 176 -9.71 8.78 9.60
CA ALA A 176 -10.18 9.98 10.29
C ALA A 176 -10.74 11.04 9.32
N MET A 177 -10.20 11.17 8.11
CA MET A 177 -10.67 12.13 7.10
C MET A 177 -11.93 11.71 6.34
N ILE A 178 -12.27 10.42 6.33
CA ILE A 178 -13.45 9.88 5.62
C ILE A 178 -14.66 9.78 6.58
N ARG A 179 -14.45 9.94 7.89
CA ARG A 179 -15.52 10.09 8.89
C ARG A 179 -15.95 11.55 8.96
#